data_AF-A0A3B8U8T7-F1
#
_entry.id   AF-A0A3B8U8T7-F1
#
_cell.length_a   1.000
_cell.length_b   1.000
_cell.length_c   1.000
_cell.angle_alpha   90.00
_cell.angle_beta   90.00
_cell.angle_gamma   90.00
#
_symmetry.space_group_name_H-M   'P 1'
#
loop_
_entity.id
_entity.type
_entity.pdbx_description
1 polymer ?
#
loop_
_entity_poly.entity_id
_entity_poly.type
_entity_poly.pdbx_seq_one_letter_code
_entity_poly.pdbx_strand_id
1 'polypeptide(L)'
;MATKERELESNFEKLNKLRPEQLEPIIQDAIKTFHFLQSKTESTDPKDLELAIEAFLDLRDSLSTKLTEALTEIGLNQEELGEIIKDPSNLTEEEKAYTKAIDDRFKQFATNLPQKPQKKPNPSKKKKKAAWIPG
;
A
#
# COMPACT_ATOMS: atom_id res chain seq x y z
N MET A 1 25.15 -4.78 -18.31
CA MET A 1 25.21 -5.56 -17.06
C MET A 1 25.92 -4.75 -15.97
N ALA A 2 27.18 -4.31 -16.17
CA ALA A 2 27.98 -3.63 -15.14
C ALA A 2 27.44 -2.29 -14.56
N THR A 3 26.53 -1.59 -15.26
CA THR A 3 25.94 -0.34 -14.78
C THR A 3 24.86 -0.55 -13.73
N LYS A 4 24.02 -1.58 -13.89
CA LYS A 4 22.93 -1.88 -12.95
C LYS A 4 23.46 -2.41 -11.61
N GLU A 5 24.48 -3.26 -11.64
CA GLU A 5 25.13 -3.75 -10.40
C GLU A 5 25.77 -2.60 -9.60
N ARG A 6 26.41 -1.63 -10.28
CA ARG A 6 26.96 -0.43 -9.62
C ARG A 6 25.88 0.47 -9.03
N GLU A 7 24.75 0.65 -9.72
CA GLU A 7 23.62 1.40 -9.18
C GLU A 7 23.01 0.72 -7.96
N LEU A 8 22.90 -0.61 -7.99
CA LEU A 8 22.45 -1.41 -6.86
C LEU A 8 23.37 -1.25 -5.64
N GLU A 9 24.69 -1.40 -5.82
CA GLU A 9 25.70 -1.23 -4.76
C GLU A 9 25.69 0.19 -4.19
N SER A 10 25.60 1.21 -5.05
CA SER A 10 25.49 2.61 -4.65
C SER A 10 24.23 2.87 -3.81
N ASN A 11 23.11 2.26 -4.19
CA ASN A 11 21.87 2.39 -3.44
C ASN A 11 21.92 1.66 -2.09
N PHE A 12 22.57 0.48 -2.02
CA PHE A 12 22.84 -0.20 -0.75
C PHE A 12 23.73 0.63 0.19
N GLU A 13 24.78 1.26 -0.35
CA GLU A 13 25.65 2.13 0.44
C GLU A 13 24.91 3.36 0.98
N LYS A 14 24.01 3.94 0.19
CA LYS A 14 23.12 5.01 0.64
C LYS A 14 22.14 4.52 1.72
N LEU A 15 21.52 3.35 1.55
CA LEU A 15 20.63 2.76 2.56
C LEU A 15 21.35 2.53 3.90
N ASN A 16 22.63 2.16 3.89
CA ASN A 16 23.43 2.01 5.11
C ASN A 16 23.69 3.33 5.86
N LYS A 17 23.43 4.49 5.22
CA LYS A 17 23.50 5.81 5.89
C LYS A 17 22.21 6.14 6.64
N LEU A 18 21.15 5.37 6.46
CA LEU A 18 19.88 5.58 7.12
C LEU A 18 20.03 5.19 8.59
N ARG A 19 19.87 6.19 9.46
CA ARG A 19 20.14 6.02 10.89
C ARG A 19 18.89 5.54 11.63
N PRO A 20 19.05 4.77 12.72
CA PRO A 20 17.92 4.32 13.53
C PRO A 20 17.00 5.46 13.98
N GLU A 21 17.56 6.64 14.28
CA GLU A 21 16.81 7.80 14.75
C GLU A 21 15.87 8.38 13.67
N GLN A 22 16.15 8.14 12.39
CA GLN A 22 15.27 8.55 11.28
C GLN A 22 14.09 7.58 11.10
N LEU A 23 14.28 6.30 11.45
CA LEU A 23 13.25 5.26 11.36
C LEU A 23 12.39 5.18 12.62
N GLU A 24 12.95 5.51 13.77
CA GLU A 24 12.26 5.43 15.06
C GLU A 24 10.90 6.14 15.09
N PRO A 25 10.74 7.40 14.62
CA PRO A 25 9.43 8.05 14.61
C PRO A 25 8.43 7.36 13.65
N ILE A 26 8.92 6.77 12.55
CA ILE A 26 8.10 6.02 11.57
C ILE A 26 7.57 4.74 12.23
N ILE A 27 8.43 4.01 12.92
CA ILE A 27 8.10 2.76 13.62
C ILE A 27 7.15 3.05 14.80
N GLN A 28 7.40 4.09 15.58
CA GLN A 28 6.56 4.50 16.70
C GLN A 28 5.13 4.82 16.27
N ASP A 29 4.96 5.57 15.18
CA ASP A 29 3.64 5.90 14.66
C ASP A 29 2.90 4.66 14.13
N ALA A 30 3.61 3.76 13.44
CA ALA A 30 3.04 2.49 13.00
C ALA A 30 2.54 1.64 14.18
N ILE A 31 3.34 1.52 15.25
CA ILE A 31 2.97 0.74 16.45
C ILE A 31 1.75 1.37 17.14
N LYS A 32 1.73 2.69 17.33
CA LYS A 32 0.60 3.39 17.97
C LYS A 32 -0.69 3.19 17.20
N THR A 33 -0.66 3.36 15.89
CA THR A 33 -1.85 3.16 15.06
C THR A 33 -2.25 1.68 15.01
N PHE A 34 -1.31 0.74 15.01
CA PHE A 34 -1.63 -0.68 15.08
C PHE A 34 -2.41 -1.04 16.35
N HIS A 35 -1.99 -0.52 17.51
CA HIS A 35 -2.74 -0.70 18.76
C HIS A 35 -4.13 -0.07 18.72
N PHE A 36 -4.24 1.14 18.14
CA PHE A 36 -5.53 1.78 17.94
C PHE A 36 -6.45 0.92 17.04
N LEU A 37 -5.93 0.46 15.90
CA LEU A 37 -6.67 -0.38 14.96
C LEU A 37 -7.12 -1.68 15.62
N GLN A 38 -6.24 -2.37 16.34
CA GLN A 38 -6.59 -3.60 17.04
C GLN A 38 -7.79 -3.40 17.96
N SER A 39 -7.80 -2.32 18.75
CA SER A 39 -8.90 -2.00 19.66
C SER A 39 -10.22 -1.67 18.95
N LYS A 40 -10.15 -1.11 17.73
CA LYS A 40 -11.30 -0.64 16.96
C LYS A 40 -11.87 -1.69 16.01
N THR A 41 -11.03 -2.56 15.46
CA THR A 41 -11.46 -3.65 14.58
C THR A 41 -12.14 -4.80 15.32
N GLU A 42 -11.94 -4.89 16.64
CA GLU A 42 -12.65 -5.82 17.52
C GLU A 42 -14.05 -5.31 17.92
N SER A 43 -14.37 -4.05 17.63
CA SER A 43 -15.67 -3.45 17.91
C SER A 43 -16.72 -3.87 16.88
N THR A 44 -17.96 -4.05 17.35
CA THR A 44 -19.13 -4.28 16.48
C THR A 44 -19.83 -2.99 16.04
N ASP A 45 -19.37 -1.81 16.52
CA ASP A 45 -19.90 -0.51 16.12
C ASP A 45 -19.37 -0.11 14.73
N PRO A 46 -20.24 0.13 13.74
CA PRO A 46 -19.82 0.58 12.41
C PRO A 46 -19.02 1.89 12.42
N LYS A 47 -19.23 2.78 13.41
CA LYS A 47 -18.43 4.01 13.54
C LYS A 47 -16.99 3.74 13.97
N ASP A 48 -16.79 2.75 14.85
CA ASP A 48 -15.44 2.35 15.25
C ASP A 48 -14.68 1.74 14.07
N LEU A 49 -15.37 1.01 13.19
CA LEU A 49 -14.78 0.49 11.95
C LEU A 49 -14.47 1.59 10.94
N GLU A 50 -15.31 2.62 10.82
CA GLU A 50 -15.02 3.80 9.99
C GLU A 50 -13.78 4.55 10.49
N LEU A 51 -13.67 4.76 11.81
CA LEU A 51 -12.49 5.36 12.44
C LEU A 51 -11.23 4.52 12.25
N ALA A 52 -11.35 3.18 12.28
CA ALA A 52 -10.23 2.30 11.99
C ALA A 52 -9.75 2.45 10.53
N ILE A 53 -10.68 2.53 9.58
CA ILE A 53 -10.33 2.74 8.17
C ILE A 53 -9.65 4.10 7.97
N GLU A 54 -10.15 5.16 8.59
CA GLU A 54 -9.56 6.50 8.52
C GLU A 54 -8.14 6.52 9.12
N ALA A 55 -7.97 5.99 10.33
CA ALA A 55 -6.65 5.92 10.98
C ALA A 55 -5.65 5.06 10.18
N PHE A 56 -6.10 3.99 9.51
CA PHE A 56 -5.25 3.20 8.64
C PHE A 56 -4.80 3.99 7.39
N LEU A 57 -5.70 4.73 6.76
CA LEU A 57 -5.37 5.55 5.60
C LEU A 57 -4.41 6.68 5.97
N ASP A 58 -4.66 7.36 7.09
CA ASP A 58 -3.78 8.41 7.62
C ASP A 58 -2.39 7.87 7.96
N LEU A 59 -2.33 6.67 8.55
CA LEU A 59 -1.05 5.99 8.80
C LEU A 59 -0.32 5.72 7.50
N ARG A 60 -0.99 5.15 6.50
CA ARG A 60 -0.36 4.85 5.20
C ARG A 60 0.27 6.10 4.60
N ASP A 61 -0.48 7.20 4.59
CA ASP A 61 -0.02 8.45 3.99
C ASP A 61 1.14 9.06 4.80
N SER A 62 1.03 9.09 6.13
CA SER A 62 2.10 9.53 7.03
C SER A 62 3.38 8.72 6.88
N LEU A 63 3.28 7.38 6.84
CA LEU A 63 4.43 6.49 6.65
C LEU A 63 5.08 6.73 5.29
N SER A 64 4.29 6.88 4.23
CA SER A 64 4.81 7.14 2.89
C SER A 64 5.57 8.46 2.82
N THR A 65 5.03 9.53 3.42
CA THR A 65 5.69 10.83 3.46
C THR A 65 7.00 10.77 4.25
N LYS A 66 6.97 10.25 5.48
CA LYS A 66 8.15 10.20 6.35
C LYS A 66 9.24 9.29 5.79
N LEU A 67 8.87 8.17 5.18
CA LEU A 67 9.83 7.29 4.52
C LEU A 67 10.45 7.98 3.31
N THR A 68 9.65 8.70 2.51
CA THR A 68 10.16 9.48 1.37
C THR A 68 11.14 10.56 1.83
N GLU A 69 10.85 11.27 2.92
CA GLU A 69 11.74 12.26 3.51
C GLU A 69 13.07 11.63 3.96
N ALA A 70 13.01 10.54 4.73
CA ALA A 70 14.21 9.83 5.20
C ALA A 70 15.08 9.30 4.05
N LEU A 71 14.46 8.81 2.96
CA LEU A 71 15.17 8.35 1.76
C LEU A 71 15.75 9.52 0.96
N THR A 72 15.04 10.64 0.86
CA THR A 72 15.51 11.83 0.15
C THR A 72 16.77 12.40 0.82
N GLU A 73 16.83 12.39 2.16
CA GLU A 73 18.01 12.84 2.92
C GLU A 73 19.29 12.04 2.58
N ILE A 74 19.16 10.78 2.15
CA ILE A 74 20.28 9.94 1.72
C ILE A 74 20.41 9.85 0.18
N GLY A 75 19.63 10.64 -0.56
CA GLY A 75 19.68 10.70 -2.02
C GLY A 75 19.10 9.46 -2.71
N LEU A 76 18.00 8.91 -2.17
CA LEU A 76 17.23 7.81 -2.73
C LEU A 76 15.75 8.19 -2.91
N ASN A 77 15.09 7.52 -3.86
CA ASN A 77 13.66 7.59 -4.07
C ASN A 77 13.01 6.23 -3.77
N GLN A 78 11.86 6.24 -3.09
CA GLN A 78 11.06 5.05 -2.80
C GLN A 78 10.59 4.32 -4.08
N GLU A 79 10.26 5.04 -5.15
CA GLU A 79 9.84 4.43 -6.43
C GLU A 79 10.98 3.68 -7.10
N GLU A 80 12.18 4.27 -7.15
CA GLU A 80 13.39 3.66 -7.71
C GLU A 80 13.78 2.39 -6.94
N LEU A 81 13.73 2.44 -5.60
CA LEU A 81 13.93 1.25 -4.76
C LEU A 81 12.87 0.18 -5.03
N GLY A 82 11.61 0.59 -5.21
CA GLY A 82 10.51 -0.31 -5.54
C GLY A 82 10.67 -0.99 -6.89
N GLU A 83 11.19 -0.29 -7.91
CA GLU A 83 11.49 -0.87 -9.22
C GLU A 83 12.68 -1.83 -9.17
N ILE A 84 13.71 -1.51 -8.40
CA ILE A 84 14.89 -2.38 -8.20
C ILE A 84 14.50 -3.70 -7.56
N ILE A 85 13.63 -3.68 -6.53
CA ILE A 85 13.14 -4.88 -5.84
C ILE A 85 12.23 -5.72 -6.75
N LYS A 86 11.50 -5.08 -7.67
CA LYS A 86 10.61 -5.76 -8.62
C LYS A 86 11.35 -6.39 -9.79
N ASP A 87 12.60 -6.02 -10.06
CA ASP A 87 13.41 -6.66 -11.10
C ASP A 87 13.87 -8.05 -10.60
N PRO A 88 13.33 -9.15 -11.16
CA PRO A 88 13.67 -10.51 -10.72
C PRO A 88 15.14 -10.85 -10.99
N SER A 89 15.87 -10.06 -11.78
CA SER A 89 17.31 -10.26 -12.00
C SER A 89 18.14 -9.89 -10.77
N ASN A 90 17.59 -9.06 -9.87
CA ASN A 90 18.27 -8.59 -8.65
C ASN A 90 18.00 -9.46 -7.43
N LEU A 91 17.17 -10.50 -7.56
CA LEU A 91 16.76 -11.38 -6.47
C LEU A 91 17.36 -12.78 -6.64
N THR A 92 17.87 -13.33 -5.55
CA THR A 92 18.19 -14.76 -5.42
C THR A 92 16.94 -15.62 -5.53
N GLU A 93 17.08 -16.93 -5.77
CA GLU A 93 15.91 -17.83 -5.83
C GLU A 93 15.11 -17.86 -4.52
N GLU A 94 15.81 -17.74 -3.39
CA GLU A 94 15.21 -17.71 -2.05
C GLU A 94 14.41 -16.41 -1.83
N GLU A 95 14.98 -15.26 -2.23
CA GLU A 95 14.28 -13.98 -2.19
C GLU A 95 13.06 -13.97 -3.11
N LYS A 96 13.16 -14.49 -4.34
CA LYS A 96 12.03 -14.62 -5.28
C LYS A 96 10.87 -15.40 -4.69
N ALA A 97 11.15 -16.51 -4.02
CA ALA A 97 10.13 -17.30 -3.35
C ALA A 97 9.46 -16.50 -2.23
N TYR A 98 10.24 -15.71 -1.49
CA TYR A 98 9.75 -14.85 -0.42
C TYR A 98 8.87 -13.70 -0.95
N THR A 99 9.31 -12.97 -1.99
CA THR A 99 8.53 -11.87 -2.59
C THR A 99 7.22 -12.38 -3.15
N LYS A 100 7.23 -13.55 -3.80
CA LYS A 100 6.02 -14.19 -4.32
C LYS A 100 5.06 -14.57 -3.19
N ALA A 101 5.57 -15.14 -2.11
CA ALA A 101 4.75 -15.49 -0.95
C ALA A 101 4.10 -14.25 -0.29
N ILE A 102 4.84 -13.14 -0.19
CA ILE A 102 4.31 -11.86 0.30
C ILE A 102 3.22 -11.32 -0.64
N ASP A 103 3.47 -11.28 -1.94
CA ASP A 103 2.51 -10.76 -2.94
C ASP A 103 1.22 -11.59 -2.97
N ASP A 104 1.33 -12.93 -2.91
CA ASP A 104 0.17 -13.82 -2.81
C ASP A 104 -0.63 -13.58 -1.53
N ARG A 105 0.07 -13.35 -0.40
CA ARG A 105 -0.58 -13.02 0.88
C ARG A 105 -1.24 -11.65 0.83
N PHE A 106 -0.62 -10.67 0.20
CA PHE A 106 -1.18 -9.31 0.02
C PHE A 106 -2.43 -9.34 -0.86
N LYS A 107 -2.41 -10.12 -1.95
CA LYS A 107 -3.59 -10.35 -2.80
C LYS A 107 -4.72 -11.00 -2.03
N GLN A 108 -4.43 -12.00 -1.19
CA GLN A 108 -5.44 -12.61 -0.33
C GLN A 108 -6.02 -11.60 0.67
N PHE A 109 -5.18 -10.78 1.31
CA PHE A 109 -5.64 -9.71 2.21
C PHE A 109 -6.48 -8.65 1.48
N ALA A 110 -6.07 -8.22 0.28
CA ALA A 110 -6.82 -7.27 -0.55
C ALA A 110 -8.19 -7.82 -0.99
N THR A 111 -8.29 -9.13 -1.17
CA THR A 111 -9.56 -9.80 -1.52
C THR A 111 -10.49 -9.91 -0.30
N ASN A 112 -9.92 -9.94 0.91
CA ASN A 112 -10.65 -10.06 2.20
C ASN A 112 -10.95 -8.72 2.88
N LEU A 113 -10.41 -7.60 2.39
CA LEU A 113 -10.80 -6.26 2.85
C LEU A 113 -12.26 -5.99 2.45
N PRO A 114 -13.12 -5.50 3.36
CA PRO A 114 -14.50 -5.14 3.02
C PRO A 114 -14.48 -4.08 1.92
N GLN A 115 -14.85 -4.48 0.71
CA GLN A 115 -14.94 -3.53 -0.41
C GLN A 115 -16.06 -2.54 -0.09
N LYS A 116 -15.74 -1.24 -0.18
CA LYS A 116 -16.74 -0.16 -0.16
C LYS A 116 -17.88 -0.57 -1.11
N PRO A 117 -19.15 -0.61 -0.68
CA PRO A 117 -20.23 -1.14 -1.50
C PRO A 117 -20.27 -0.39 -2.83
N GLN A 118 -19.90 -1.07 -3.91
CA GLN A 118 -20.04 -0.54 -5.25
C GLN A 118 -21.54 -0.30 -5.49
N LYS A 119 -21.93 0.96 -5.68
CA LYS A 119 -23.26 1.31 -6.18
C LYS A 119 -23.43 0.62 -7.53
N LYS A 120 -24.14 -0.52 -7.55
CA LYS A 120 -24.60 -1.14 -8.79
C LYS A 120 -25.38 -0.08 -9.58
N PRO A 121 -25.09 0.13 -10.87
CA PRO A 121 -25.92 0.99 -11.69
C PRO A 121 -27.34 0.43 -11.74
N ASN A 122 -28.29 1.22 -11.23
CA ASN A 122 -29.71 0.88 -11.18
C ASN A 122 -30.24 0.74 -12.63
N PRO A 123 -30.73 -0.44 -13.07
CA PRO A 123 -31.18 -0.63 -14.46
C PRO A 123 -32.58 -0.04 -14.75
N SER A 124 -33.18 0.70 -13.82
CA SER A 124 -34.55 1.19 -13.92
C SER A 124 -34.70 2.55 -14.60
N LYS A 125 -34.28 2.67 -15.87
CA LYS A 125 -34.81 3.68 -16.81
C LYS A 125 -34.92 3.14 -18.25
N LYS A 126 -35.59 1.99 -18.45
CA LYS A 126 -36.21 1.68 -19.75
C LYS A 126 -37.48 2.54 -19.90
N LYS A 127 -37.32 3.76 -20.41
CA LYS A 127 -38.45 4.55 -20.95
C LYS A 127 -39.06 3.73 -22.11
N LYS A 128 -40.27 3.20 -21.90
CA LYS A 128 -41.12 2.69 -22.98
C LYS A 128 -41.36 3.85 -23.96
N LYS A 129 -40.81 3.78 -25.18
CA LYS A 129 -41.30 4.59 -26.29
C LYS A 129 -42.64 3.98 -26.72
N ALA A 130 -43.74 4.65 -26.38
CA ALA A 130 -45.04 4.33 -26.97
C ALA A 130 -44.97 4.69 -28.46
N ALA A 131 -45.10 3.70 -29.32
CA ALA A 131 -45.37 3.90 -30.74
C ALA A 131 -46.83 4.33 -30.88
N TRP A 132 -47.05 5.53 -31.40
CA TRP A 132 -48.37 6.01 -31.79
C TRP A 132 -48.56 5.63 -33.27
N ILE A 133 -49.55 4.80 -33.56
CA ILE A 133 -49.99 4.44 -34.91
C ILE A 133 -51.25 5.27 -35.17
N PRO A 134 -51.24 6.24 -36.09
CA PRO A 134 -52.48 6.90 -36.50
C PRO A 134 -53.19 6.04 -37.55
N GLY A 135 -54.48 5.79 -37.31
CA GLY A 135 -55.48 5.44 -38.31
C GLY A 135 -56.42 6.61 -38.53
#